data_AF-A0A952UWZ8-F1
#
_entry.id   AF-A0A952UWZ8-F1
#
_cell.length_a   1.000
_cell.length_b   1.000
_cell.length_c   1.000
_cell.angle_alpha   90.00
_cell.angle_beta   90.00
_cell.angle_gamma   90.00
#
_symmetry.space_group_name_H-M   'P 1'
#
loop_
_entity.id
_entity.type
_entity.pdbx_description
1 polymer ?
#
loop_
_entity_poly.entity_id
_entity_poly.type
_entity_poly.pdbx_seq_one_letter_code
_entity_poly.pdbx_strand_id
1 'polypeptide(L)' 'MVITQNGKAAAVMLTPEELDRLTAQARFIAAVQEGLSDLDAGRLVSDDDLERRLDARFGSLPKASK' A
#
# COMPACT_ATOMS: atom_id res chain seq x y z
N MET A 1 -9.16 -24.13 4.58
CA MET A 1 -9.79 -25.36 4.01
C MET A 1 -9.68 -25.30 2.50
N VAL A 2 -9.30 -26.40 1.83
CA VAL A 2 -9.29 -26.46 0.36
C VAL A 2 -10.60 -27.07 -0.12
N ILE A 3 -11.30 -26.39 -1.02
CA ILE A 3 -12.52 -26.87 -1.67
C ILE A 3 -12.11 -27.51 -2.99
N THR A 4 -12.48 -28.77 -3.21
CA THR A 4 -12.16 -29.52 -4.43
C THR A 4 -13.40 -29.75 -5.29
N GLN A 5 -13.25 -29.70 -6.61
CA GLN A 5 -14.25 -30.08 -7.59
C GLN A 5 -13.64 -31.13 -8.53
N ASN A 6 -14.31 -32.28 -8.69
CA ASN A 6 -13.83 -33.41 -9.52
C ASN A 6 -12.39 -33.87 -9.17
N GLY A 7 -12.05 -33.90 -7.88
CA GLY A 7 -10.72 -34.31 -7.40
C GLY A 7 -9.61 -33.26 -7.58
N LYS A 8 -9.94 -32.06 -8.07
CA LYS A 8 -8.98 -30.95 -8.26
C LYS A 8 -9.31 -29.79 -7.32
N ALA A 9 -8.28 -29.10 -6.82
CA ALA A 9 -8.47 -27.90 -6.02
C ALA A 9 -9.17 -26.82 -6.85
N ALA A 10 -10.25 -26.25 -6.33
CA ALA A 10 -11.07 -25.24 -6.98
C ALA A 10 -11.07 -23.90 -6.22
N ALA A 11 -11.00 -23.94 -4.89
CA ALA A 11 -10.92 -22.74 -4.05
C ALA A 11 -10.26 -23.03 -2.70
N VAL A 12 -9.90 -21.97 -1.97
CA VAL A 12 -9.46 -22.03 -0.58
C VAL A 12 -10.39 -21.13 0.24
N MET A 13 -10.94 -21.68 1.32
CA MET A 13 -11.70 -20.93 2.30
C MET A 13 -10.79 -20.56 3.47
N LEU A 14 -10.78 -19.26 3.76
CA LEU A 14 -10.07 -18.59 4.84
C LEU A 14 -11.08 -17.78 5.65
N THR A 15 -10.73 -17.40 6.88
CA THR A 15 -11.53 -16.40 7.59
C THR A 15 -11.31 -15.02 6.95
N PRO A 16 -12.25 -14.07 7.10
CA PRO A 16 -12.06 -12.71 6.61
C PRO A 16 -10.77 -12.06 7.14
N GLU A 17 -10.45 -12.25 8.42
CA GLU A 17 -9.28 -11.65 9.07
C GLU A 17 -7.96 -12.18 8.48
N GLU A 18 -7.91 -13.47 8.12
CA GLU A 18 -6.72 -14.06 7.52
C GLU A 18 -6.55 -13.57 6.07
N LEU A 19 -7.64 -13.43 5.31
CA LEU A 19 -7.58 -12.83 3.97
C LEU A 19 -7.11 -11.38 4.03
N ASP A 20 -7.64 -10.60 4.97
CA ASP A 20 -7.25 -9.21 5.19
C ASP A 20 -5.78 -9.10 5.54
N ARG A 21 -5.29 -9.96 6.44
CA ARG A 21 -3.88 -10.02 6.82
C ARG A 21 -2.97 -10.30 5.63
N LEU A 22 -3.28 -11.34 4.85
CA LEU A 22 -2.49 -11.71 3.67
C LEU A 22 -2.47 -10.59 2.63
N THR A 23 -3.63 -9.96 2.41
CA THR A 23 -3.76 -8.86 1.46
C THR A 23 -3.00 -7.61 1.93
N ALA A 24 -3.11 -7.25 3.20
CA ALA A 24 -2.39 -6.13 3.80
C ALA A 24 -0.87 -6.35 3.73
N GLN A 25 -0.39 -7.56 4.05
CA GLN A 25 1.02 -7.90 3.95
C GLN A 25 1.54 -7.80 2.51
N ALA A 26 0.81 -8.34 1.53
CA ALA A 26 1.19 -8.25 0.12
C ALA A 26 1.27 -6.80 -0.35
N ARG A 27 0.27 -5.97 -0.01
CA ARG A 27 0.26 -4.54 -0.35
C ARG A 27 1.41 -3.78 0.31
N PHE A 28 1.70 -4.07 1.57
CA PHE A 28 2.82 -3.44 2.28
C PHE A 28 4.16 -3.75 1.61
N ILE A 29 4.42 -5.02 1.30
CA ILE A 29 5.65 -5.42 0.61
C ILE A 29 5.78 -4.72 -0.75
N ALA A 30 4.68 -4.67 -1.52
CA ALA A 30 4.66 -3.98 -2.81
C ALA A 30 4.98 -2.49 -2.68
N ALA A 31 4.38 -1.79 -1.70
CA ALA A 31 4.64 -0.37 -1.46
C ALA A 31 6.09 -0.09 -1.06
N VAL A 32 6.70 -0.97 -0.24
CA VAL A 32 8.13 -0.85 0.11
C VAL A 32 9.01 -1.05 -1.13
N GLN A 33 8.71 -2.05 -1.96
CA GLN A 33 9.46 -2.31 -3.19
C GLN A 33 9.36 -1.14 -4.19
N GLU A 34 8.17 -0.54 -4.32
CA GLU A 34 7.95 0.66 -5.12
C GLU A 34 8.81 1.82 -4.61
N GLY A 35 8.80 2.10 -3.31
CA GLY A 35 9.62 3.16 -2.72
C GLY A 35 11.14 2.94 -2.89
N LEU A 36 11.61 1.69 -2.80
CA LEU A 36 13.01 1.37 -3.08
C LEU A 36 13.37 1.58 -4.55
N SER A 37 12.49 1.20 -5.47
CA SER A 37 12.66 1.47 -6.90
C SER A 37 12.67 2.96 -7.23
N ASP A 38 11.83 3.75 -6.54
CA ASP A 38 11.83 5.20 -6.65
C ASP A 38 13.14 5.82 -6.15
N LEU A 39 13.69 5.31 -5.05
CA LEU A 39 14.99 5.72 -4.52
C LEU A 39 16.10 5.46 -5.53
N ASP A 40 16.19 4.24 -6.05
CA ASP A 40 17.23 3.84 -7.02
C ASP A 40 17.16 4.64 -8.32
N ALA A 41 15.95 5.01 -8.75
CA ALA A 41 15.72 5.81 -9.95
C ALA A 41 15.77 7.33 -9.70
N GLY A 42 16.02 7.78 -8.48
CA GLY A 42 16.04 9.19 -8.11
C GLY A 42 14.69 9.90 -8.20
N ARG A 43 13.57 9.17 -8.17
CA ARG A 43 12.19 9.70 -8.18
C ARG A 43 11.77 10.19 -6.80
N LEU A 44 12.59 11.02 -6.18
CA LEU A 44 12.36 11.57 -4.84
C LEU A 44 11.71 12.96 -4.92
N VAL A 45 10.91 13.27 -3.91
CA VAL A 45 10.33 14.59 -3.68
C VAL A 45 10.81 15.08 -2.33
N SER A 46 11.29 16.32 -2.25
CA SER A 46 11.69 16.93 -0.97
C SER A 46 10.47 17.33 -0.16
N ASP A 47 10.63 17.48 1.16
CA ASP A 47 9.56 17.90 2.07
C ASP A 47 8.89 19.21 1.60
N ASP A 48 9.69 20.25 1.30
CA ASP A 48 9.19 21.53 0.78
C ASP A 48 8.44 21.41 -0.56
N ASP A 49 8.84 20.48 -1.43
CA ASP A 49 8.16 20.26 -2.70
C ASP A 49 6.87 19.46 -2.51
N LEU A 50 6.86 18.52 -1.57
CA LEU A 50 5.68 17.78 -1.18
C LEU A 50 4.62 18.71 -0.55
N GLU A 51 5.00 19.56 0.40
CA GLU A 51 4.09 20.53 1.03
C GLU A 51 3.46 21.44 -0.03
N ARG A 52 4.27 22.01 -0.93
CA ARG A 52 3.77 22.86 -2.04
C ARG A 52 2.79 22.13 -2.96
N ARG A 53 3.06 20.87 -3.31
CA ARG A 53 2.16 20.06 -4.16
C ARG A 53 0.84 19.75 -3.46
N LEU A 54 0.88 19.41 -2.17
CA LEU A 54 -0.30 19.11 -1.38
C LEU A 54 -1.16 20.36 -1.18
N ASP A 55 -0.55 21.49 -0.83
CA ASP A 55 -1.22 22.79 -0.70
C ASP A 55 -1.87 23.22 -2.02
N ALA A 56 -1.17 23.07 -3.14
CA ALA A 56 -1.71 23.37 -4.46
C ALA A 56 -2.91 22.48 -4.82
N ARG A 57 -2.93 21.22 -4.34
CA ARG A 57 -3.97 20.24 -4.70
C ARG A 57 -5.19 20.30 -3.80
N PHE A 58 -4.98 20.52 -2.50
CA PHE A 58 -5.99 20.36 -1.45
C PHE A 58 -6.19 21.61 -0.58
N GLY A 59 -5.37 22.65 -0.75
CA GLY A 59 -5.32 23.83 0.12
C GLY A 59 -4.39 23.60 1.33
N SER A 60 -3.95 24.70 1.95
CA SER A 60 -3.04 24.64 3.10
C SER A 60 -3.70 24.05 4.33
N LEU A 61 -3.04 23.09 4.97
CA LEU A 61 -3.49 22.53 6.24
C LEU A 61 -3.25 23.54 7.38
N PRO A 62 -4.16 23.63 8.38
CA PRO A 62 -3.91 24.43 9.56
C PRO A 62 -2.68 23.86 10.29
N LYS A 63 -1.66 24.70 10.51
CA LYS A 63 -0.43 24.28 11.20
C LYS A 63 -0.79 23.82 12.61
N ALA A 64 -0.43 22.58 12.94
CA ALA A 64 -0.53 22.09 14.30
C ALA A 64 0.28 23.01 15.23
N SER A 65 -0.35 23.54 16.27
CA SER A 65 0.35 24.22 17.36
C SER A 65 1.37 23.24 17.93
N LYS A 66 2.65 23.65 17.95
CA LYS A 66 3.65 23.00 18.81
C LYS A 66 3.29 23.20 20.28
#